data_AF-A0A656HD93-F1
#
_entry.id   AF-A0A656HD93-F1
#
_cell.length_a   1.000
_cell.length_b   1.000
_cell.length_c   1.000
_cell.angle_alpha   90.00
_cell.angle_beta   90.00
_cell.angle_gamma   90.00
#
_symmetry.space_group_name_H-M   'P 1'
#
loop_
_entity.id
_entity.type
_entity.pdbx_description
1 polymer ?
#
loop_
_entity_poly.entity_id
_entity_poly.type
_entity_poly.pdbx_seq_one_letter_code
_entity_poly.pdbx_strand_id
1 'polypeptide(L)'
;MNIIKRDILTDALAARFNQELIFKWRFRCHPRILMLVDGLDYRENNGFGLWRFLHGLTVAAGVTNKPVLTLAHRGFHPTASVTVGADTYNVQNNFRFDTANPAVTLANYDQIWIFGIGSGGFALSGAEVGVVSAFMNGGGGVFATGDHASLGRSLCGSLPRIRHMREWRDANSGGVPMGTETDVNRAVMRIDTVVDPGANGLYEFDDQSDGIPQRIYPHYKVTDSDGLAGSAWQASVHPLLMLPGALATRSSSAANVPEGFSKDIDVLPDHPHESVCYEVTAATTLAGAYNISGQNFAEFQPSAANPAQRVGAEIVAYAVAGGRAVLNGVWKPPVKPRMFGVISAYDGRLAQPYPGNNQRPGRIACDSTWHHFVNINLDGTGSGRSGLGSGSGASFTPSAALEKIYAYYRNIALWLQPANRVWCGLFWDLVAVRFTPAIFEELLEVDRMENWRDLVGLGQEAKRIIAQVQGSEALDDQILGLLNADKGLQDTADLLTAGGSVLGRTELVEGAYGALLAEVARMLPADITEEQARKVLAEGLSDNIRGALQERMVKALHQGIDAQATRLKIGLDFAQRIGRTLR
;
A
#
# COMPACT_ATOMS: atom_id res chain seq x y z
N MET A 1 -22.13 6.99 -17.51
CA MET A 1 -22.13 8.00 -16.42
C MET A 1 -20.69 8.45 -16.22
N ASN A 2 -20.22 9.38 -17.05
CA ASN A 2 -18.79 9.62 -17.33
C ASN A 2 -18.30 11.01 -16.87
N ILE A 3 -18.89 11.56 -15.81
CA ILE A 3 -18.70 12.99 -15.46
C ILE A 3 -18.06 13.21 -14.07
N ILE A 4 -18.03 12.23 -13.15
CA ILE A 4 -17.72 12.55 -11.74
C ILE A 4 -16.20 12.61 -11.40
N LYS A 5 -15.28 12.31 -12.33
CA LYS A 5 -13.82 12.22 -12.01
C LYS A 5 -12.93 13.30 -12.63
N ARG A 6 -13.47 14.21 -13.44
CA ARG A 6 -12.79 15.48 -13.74
C ARG A 6 -13.05 16.48 -12.60
N ASP A 7 -14.30 16.65 -12.23
CA ASP A 7 -14.85 17.84 -11.56
C ASP A 7 -14.22 18.25 -10.21
N ILE A 8 -13.81 17.36 -9.30
CA ILE A 8 -13.33 17.79 -7.97
C ILE A 8 -11.98 18.54 -8.05
N LEU A 9 -11.12 18.20 -9.01
CA LEU A 9 -9.89 18.95 -9.30
C LEU A 9 -10.02 19.84 -10.55
N THR A 10 -11.13 19.79 -11.29
CA THR A 10 -11.32 20.51 -12.56
C THR A 10 -12.23 21.73 -12.40
N ASP A 11 -13.29 21.63 -11.60
CA ASP A 11 -14.24 22.73 -11.40
C ASP A 11 -13.67 23.82 -10.48
N ALA A 12 -12.63 23.46 -9.73
CA ALA A 12 -11.88 24.34 -8.84
C ALA A 12 -10.81 25.17 -9.59
N LEU A 13 -10.51 24.90 -10.85
CA LEU A 13 -9.22 25.29 -11.44
C LEU A 13 -9.32 26.07 -12.76
N ALA A 14 -10.52 26.45 -13.17
CA ALA A 14 -10.79 27.11 -14.44
C ALA A 14 -10.76 28.64 -14.34
N ALA A 15 -9.57 29.25 -14.26
CA ALA A 15 -9.45 30.68 -14.62
C ALA A 15 -8.07 31.16 -15.11
N ARG A 16 -6.93 30.52 -14.73
CA ARG A 16 -5.59 31.12 -15.03
C ARG A 16 -4.45 30.18 -15.45
N PHE A 17 -4.56 28.87 -15.26
CA PHE A 17 -3.44 27.94 -15.47
C PHE A 17 -3.86 26.65 -16.19
N ASN A 18 -3.09 26.22 -17.20
CA ASN A 18 -3.39 24.98 -17.93
C ASN A 18 -2.98 23.75 -17.11
N GLN A 19 -3.98 23.07 -16.55
CA GLN A 19 -3.80 21.88 -15.72
C GLN A 19 -3.15 20.69 -16.45
N GLU A 20 -3.27 20.60 -17.78
CA GLU A 20 -2.64 19.52 -18.54
C GLU A 20 -1.12 19.53 -18.40
N LEU A 21 -0.52 20.69 -18.09
CA LEU A 21 0.90 20.77 -17.76
C LEU A 21 1.23 19.97 -16.49
N ILE A 22 0.49 20.15 -15.39
CA ILE A 22 0.76 19.44 -14.13
C ILE A 22 0.69 17.93 -14.36
N PHE A 23 -0.35 17.45 -15.06
CA PHE A 23 -0.47 16.05 -15.41
C PHE A 23 0.68 15.57 -16.30
N LYS A 24 1.06 16.37 -17.31
CA LYS A 24 2.16 16.05 -18.21
C LYS A 24 3.51 16.00 -17.50
N TRP A 25 3.76 16.68 -16.38
CA TRP A 25 5.05 16.64 -15.68
C TRP A 25 5.08 15.66 -14.49
N ARG A 26 3.92 15.38 -13.88
CA ARG A 26 3.74 14.36 -12.83
C ARG A 26 4.19 12.96 -13.27
N PHE A 27 4.23 12.68 -14.58
CA PHE A 27 4.68 11.39 -15.13
C PHE A 27 6.09 10.95 -14.71
N ARG A 28 6.96 11.90 -14.31
CA ARG A 28 8.32 11.59 -13.85
C ARG A 28 8.34 10.83 -12.51
N CYS A 29 7.22 10.80 -11.80
CA CYS A 29 7.07 10.20 -10.47
C CYS A 29 6.29 8.88 -10.48
N HIS A 30 6.08 8.29 -11.66
CA HIS A 30 5.37 7.02 -11.77
C HIS A 30 6.14 5.88 -11.09
N PRO A 31 5.46 5.02 -10.31
CA PRO A 31 6.03 3.80 -9.76
C PRO A 31 6.62 2.93 -10.86
N ARG A 32 7.85 2.46 -10.71
CA ARG A 32 8.45 1.47 -11.63
C ARG A 32 8.33 0.08 -11.02
N ILE A 33 7.45 -0.73 -11.59
CA ILE A 33 7.09 -2.03 -11.02
C ILE A 33 7.54 -3.14 -11.96
N LEU A 34 8.40 -4.03 -11.46
CA LEU A 34 8.68 -5.32 -12.09
C LEU A 34 7.63 -6.33 -11.62
N MET A 35 6.87 -6.91 -12.55
CA MET A 35 5.92 -7.97 -12.25
C MET A 35 6.46 -9.29 -12.78
N LEU A 36 6.56 -10.30 -11.92
CA LEU A 36 7.04 -11.64 -12.26
C LEU A 36 5.94 -12.68 -12.02
N VAL A 37 5.67 -13.47 -13.05
CA VAL A 37 4.83 -14.67 -12.99
C VAL A 37 5.63 -15.92 -13.39
N ASP A 38 5.14 -17.11 -13.02
CA ASP A 38 5.67 -18.39 -13.53
C ASP A 38 4.62 -19.26 -14.24
N GLY A 39 3.55 -19.67 -13.57
CA GLY A 39 2.47 -20.49 -14.14
C GLY A 39 1.24 -19.68 -14.56
N LEU A 40 1.18 -18.43 -14.13
CA LEU A 40 0.18 -17.44 -14.56
C LEU A 40 0.67 -16.71 -15.81
N ASP A 41 -0.23 -15.95 -16.45
CA ASP A 41 0.15 -15.08 -17.57
C ASP A 41 -0.56 -13.72 -17.50
N TYR A 42 -0.39 -12.90 -18.55
CA TYR A 42 -0.97 -11.56 -18.62
C TYR A 42 -2.08 -11.45 -19.68
N ARG A 43 -2.57 -12.57 -20.20
CA ARG A 43 -3.52 -12.56 -21.32
C ARG A 43 -4.92 -12.19 -20.86
N GLU A 44 -5.62 -11.42 -21.69
CA GLU A 44 -7.02 -11.03 -21.47
C GLU A 44 -7.97 -12.22 -21.54
N ASN A 45 -7.69 -13.20 -22.40
CA ASN A 45 -8.57 -14.34 -22.67
C ASN A 45 -8.22 -15.60 -21.86
N ASN A 46 -7.33 -15.51 -20.88
CA ASN A 46 -7.03 -16.61 -19.97
C ASN A 46 -7.65 -16.33 -18.59
N GLY A 47 -8.38 -17.28 -18.02
CA GLY A 47 -8.94 -17.16 -16.67
C GLY A 47 -7.87 -16.99 -15.59
N PHE A 48 -6.72 -17.64 -15.75
CA PHE A 48 -5.53 -17.47 -14.89
C PHE A 48 -4.58 -16.38 -15.41
N GLY A 49 -5.08 -15.46 -16.24
CA GLY A 49 -4.37 -14.27 -16.65
C GLY A 49 -4.55 -13.13 -15.65
N LEU A 50 -3.62 -12.18 -15.61
CA LEU A 50 -3.63 -11.00 -14.74
C LEU A 50 -4.10 -9.71 -15.42
N TRP A 51 -4.71 -9.82 -16.61
CA TRP A 51 -5.05 -8.66 -17.44
C TRP A 51 -6.02 -7.69 -16.76
N ARG A 52 -7.07 -8.20 -16.11
CA ARG A 52 -8.08 -7.39 -15.40
C ARG A 52 -7.48 -6.66 -14.21
N PHE A 53 -6.54 -7.31 -13.51
CA PHE A 53 -5.73 -6.66 -12.49
C PHE A 53 -4.89 -5.51 -13.08
N LEU A 54 -4.17 -5.75 -14.19
CA LEU A 54 -3.40 -4.70 -14.87
C LEU A 54 -4.29 -3.53 -15.29
N HIS A 55 -5.50 -3.81 -15.78
CA HIS A 55 -6.51 -2.79 -16.09
C HIS A 55 -6.87 -1.96 -14.85
N GLY A 56 -7.20 -2.62 -13.73
CA GLY A 56 -7.47 -1.99 -12.43
C GLY A 56 -6.37 -1.08 -11.91
N LEU A 57 -5.12 -1.46 -12.16
CA LEU A 57 -3.93 -0.74 -11.72
C LEU A 57 -3.54 0.44 -12.64
N THR A 58 -3.80 0.35 -13.95
CA THR A 58 -3.21 1.28 -14.93
C THR A 58 -4.20 2.20 -15.65
N VAL A 59 -5.44 1.77 -15.87
CA VAL A 59 -6.40 2.50 -16.72
C VAL A 59 -7.80 2.62 -16.14
N ALA A 60 -8.14 1.83 -15.10
CA ALA A 60 -9.45 1.92 -14.46
C ALA A 60 -9.71 3.30 -13.84
N ALA A 61 -10.99 3.61 -13.68
CA ALA A 61 -11.41 4.90 -13.15
C ALA A 61 -10.82 5.13 -11.74
N GLY A 62 -10.08 6.22 -11.53
CA GLY A 62 -9.44 6.54 -10.25
C GLY A 62 -7.92 6.29 -10.23
N VAL A 63 -7.33 5.81 -11.32
CA VAL A 63 -5.87 5.83 -11.50
C VAL A 63 -5.39 7.27 -11.71
N THR A 64 -4.63 7.80 -10.75
CA THR A 64 -4.04 9.17 -10.79
C THR A 64 -2.52 9.17 -10.91
N ASN A 65 -1.87 8.03 -10.60
CA ASN A 65 -0.43 7.85 -10.71
C ASN A 65 -0.11 6.48 -11.33
N LYS A 66 -0.43 6.36 -12.63
CA LYS A 66 -0.25 5.12 -13.39
C LYS A 66 1.20 4.61 -13.33
N PRO A 67 1.45 3.34 -12.95
CA PRO A 67 2.81 2.82 -12.88
C PRO A 67 3.42 2.54 -14.27
N VAL A 68 4.75 2.61 -14.34
CA VAL A 68 5.55 2.05 -15.43
C VAL A 68 5.80 0.58 -15.12
N LEU A 69 5.28 -0.32 -15.96
CA LEU A 69 5.36 -1.75 -15.74
C LEU A 69 6.44 -2.41 -16.60
N THR A 70 7.23 -3.29 -16.00
CA THR A 70 7.99 -4.32 -16.71
C THR A 70 7.36 -5.66 -16.39
N LEU A 71 6.81 -6.32 -17.41
CA LEU A 71 6.21 -7.64 -17.26
C LEU A 71 7.26 -8.72 -17.54
N ALA A 72 7.32 -9.73 -16.69
CA ALA A 72 8.32 -10.78 -16.76
C ALA A 72 7.69 -12.14 -16.47
N HIS A 73 8.19 -13.16 -17.15
CA HIS A 73 7.73 -14.53 -17.00
C HIS A 73 8.96 -15.43 -16.78
N ARG A 74 8.89 -16.28 -15.75
CA ARG A 74 9.98 -17.17 -15.33
C ARG A 74 10.36 -18.18 -16.41
N GLY A 75 9.36 -18.75 -17.08
CA GLY A 75 9.49 -19.62 -18.26
C GLY A 75 9.13 -18.89 -19.54
N PHE A 76 7.99 -19.23 -20.12
CA PHE A 76 7.53 -18.69 -21.40
C PHE A 76 6.10 -18.16 -21.35
N HIS A 77 5.93 -16.88 -21.66
CA HIS A 77 4.67 -16.24 -22.01
C HIS A 77 4.45 -16.34 -23.53
N PRO A 78 3.26 -16.78 -23.99
CA PRO A 78 3.02 -17.11 -25.40
C PRO A 78 2.98 -15.90 -26.33
N THR A 79 2.67 -14.70 -25.82
CA THR A 79 2.74 -13.46 -26.59
C THR A 79 3.91 -12.60 -26.13
N ALA A 80 4.57 -11.92 -27.07
CA ALA A 80 5.70 -11.04 -26.75
C ALA A 80 5.28 -9.74 -26.03
N SER A 81 4.01 -9.36 -26.15
CA SER A 81 3.45 -8.18 -25.51
C SER A 81 1.98 -8.39 -25.13
N VAL A 82 1.48 -7.52 -24.26
CA VAL A 82 0.08 -7.43 -23.85
C VAL A 82 -0.36 -5.98 -23.91
N THR A 83 -1.57 -5.75 -24.41
CA THR A 83 -2.17 -4.41 -24.52
C THR A 83 -3.25 -4.25 -23.45
N VAL A 84 -3.23 -3.14 -22.72
CA VAL A 84 -4.23 -2.76 -21.71
C VAL A 84 -4.63 -1.31 -21.98
N GLY A 85 -5.87 -1.08 -22.40
CA GLY A 85 -6.29 0.23 -22.87
C GLY A 85 -5.45 0.69 -24.07
N ALA A 86 -4.86 1.89 -23.98
CA ALA A 86 -4.00 2.44 -25.02
C ALA A 86 -2.52 2.00 -24.90
N ASP A 87 -2.17 1.26 -23.85
CA ASP A 87 -0.78 0.91 -23.54
C ASP A 87 -0.43 -0.50 -23.99
N THR A 88 0.82 -0.68 -24.42
CA THR A 88 1.37 -1.99 -24.75
C THR A 88 2.62 -2.24 -23.91
N TYR A 89 2.64 -3.39 -23.23
CA TYR A 89 3.72 -3.81 -22.35
C TYR A 89 4.40 -5.04 -22.94
N ASN A 90 5.71 -5.00 -23.09
CA ASN A 90 6.50 -6.17 -23.50
C ASN A 90 6.66 -7.14 -22.32
N VAL A 91 6.61 -8.44 -22.61
CA VAL A 91 6.81 -9.50 -21.62
C VAL A 91 8.19 -10.13 -21.80
N GLN A 92 9.01 -10.10 -20.74
CA GLN A 92 10.33 -10.71 -20.73
C GLN A 92 10.25 -12.19 -20.38
N ASN A 93 10.53 -13.07 -21.34
CA ASN A 93 10.57 -14.52 -21.12
C ASN A 93 11.90 -14.99 -20.53
N ASN A 94 11.89 -16.15 -19.88
CA ASN A 94 13.03 -16.77 -19.20
C ASN A 94 13.69 -15.84 -18.18
N PHE A 95 12.88 -15.03 -17.49
CA PHE A 95 13.38 -14.00 -16.61
C PHE A 95 14.12 -14.59 -15.41
N ARG A 96 15.31 -14.03 -15.12
CA ARG A 96 16.10 -14.31 -13.93
C ARG A 96 16.59 -13.02 -13.32
N PHE A 97 16.51 -12.90 -11.99
CA PHE A 97 16.86 -11.66 -11.29
C PHE A 97 18.36 -11.31 -11.42
N ASP A 98 19.22 -12.33 -11.42
CA ASP A 98 20.68 -12.20 -11.46
C ASP A 98 21.24 -11.85 -12.84
N THR A 99 20.50 -12.12 -13.91
CA THR A 99 20.91 -11.82 -15.30
C THR A 99 19.97 -10.85 -16.00
N ALA A 100 19.03 -10.22 -15.28
CA ALA A 100 18.05 -9.31 -15.85
C ALA A 100 18.71 -8.10 -16.53
N ASN A 101 18.10 -7.67 -17.64
CA ASN A 101 18.45 -6.42 -18.30
C ASN A 101 17.18 -5.61 -18.61
N PRO A 102 16.98 -4.43 -17.99
CA PRO A 102 17.89 -3.78 -17.03
C PRO A 102 18.01 -4.56 -15.71
N ALA A 103 19.15 -4.41 -15.03
CA ALA A 103 19.42 -5.11 -13.77
C ALA A 103 18.39 -4.73 -12.69
N VAL A 104 17.99 -5.69 -11.84
CA VAL A 104 17.01 -5.44 -10.78
C VAL A 104 17.66 -4.70 -9.62
N THR A 105 17.58 -3.37 -9.66
CA THR A 105 18.15 -2.45 -8.67
C THR A 105 17.18 -1.30 -8.41
N LEU A 106 17.38 -0.55 -7.32
CA LEU A 106 16.60 0.65 -7.02
C LEU A 106 16.76 1.77 -8.06
N ALA A 107 17.84 1.71 -8.86
CA ALA A 107 18.03 2.62 -9.97
C ALA A 107 17.09 2.34 -11.15
N ASN A 108 16.56 1.12 -11.28
CA ASN A 108 15.69 0.71 -12.39
C ASN A 108 14.24 0.42 -11.95
N TYR A 109 14.05 -0.05 -10.72
CA TYR A 109 12.75 -0.43 -10.19
C TYR A 109 12.52 0.16 -8.80
N ASP A 110 11.27 0.47 -8.51
CA ASP A 110 10.81 0.87 -7.19
C ASP A 110 10.19 -0.32 -6.44
N GLN A 111 9.58 -1.26 -7.18
CA GLN A 111 8.88 -2.41 -6.63
C GLN A 111 9.07 -3.69 -7.45
N ILE A 112 8.95 -4.83 -6.77
CA ILE A 112 8.86 -6.17 -7.38
C ILE A 112 7.55 -6.82 -6.93
N TRP A 113 6.74 -7.31 -7.86
CA TRP A 113 5.49 -8.00 -7.58
C TRP A 113 5.58 -9.41 -8.11
N ILE A 114 5.40 -10.40 -7.25
CA ILE A 114 5.63 -11.81 -7.55
C ILE A 114 4.33 -12.58 -7.37
N PHE A 115 3.83 -13.15 -8.45
CA PHE A 115 2.66 -14.04 -8.45
C PHE A 115 3.13 -15.45 -8.80
N GLY A 116 3.36 -16.27 -7.77
CA GLY A 116 3.91 -17.61 -7.95
C GLY A 116 2.85 -18.70 -7.93
N ILE A 117 2.96 -19.65 -8.85
CA ILE A 117 2.25 -20.94 -8.84
C ILE A 117 3.21 -22.09 -8.49
N GLY A 118 4.45 -22.07 -8.96
CA GLY A 118 5.36 -23.20 -8.84
C GLY A 118 5.65 -23.61 -7.39
N SER A 119 5.60 -24.91 -7.11
CA SER A 119 5.89 -25.53 -5.81
C SER A 119 7.33 -26.06 -5.64
N GLY A 120 8.09 -26.18 -6.73
CA GLY A 120 9.53 -26.50 -6.71
C GLY A 120 10.25 -26.33 -8.04
N GLY A 121 9.54 -26.39 -9.17
CA GLY A 121 10.06 -26.06 -10.49
C GLY A 121 10.33 -24.55 -10.61
N PHE A 122 11.43 -24.19 -11.29
CA PHE A 122 11.85 -22.79 -11.50
C PHE A 122 12.16 -21.98 -10.23
N ALA A 123 12.49 -22.65 -9.13
CA ALA A 123 12.90 -21.99 -7.89
C ALA A 123 14.01 -20.94 -8.13
N LEU A 124 14.01 -19.86 -7.34
CA LEU A 124 15.05 -18.85 -7.41
C LEU A 124 16.40 -19.45 -7.01
N SER A 125 17.43 -19.19 -7.82
CA SER A 125 18.81 -19.54 -7.47
C SER A 125 19.28 -18.73 -6.26
N GLY A 126 20.38 -19.14 -5.62
CA GLY A 126 20.94 -18.35 -4.53
C GLY A 126 21.39 -16.95 -4.94
N ALA A 127 21.86 -16.79 -6.18
CA ALA A 127 22.22 -15.49 -6.75
C ALA A 127 20.99 -14.59 -6.91
N GLU A 128 19.87 -15.16 -7.41
CA GLU A 128 18.61 -14.44 -7.57
C GLU A 128 18.02 -14.01 -6.22
N VAL A 129 18.02 -14.92 -5.24
CA VAL A 129 17.65 -14.60 -3.86
C VAL A 129 18.52 -13.47 -3.31
N GLY A 130 19.82 -13.46 -3.62
CA GLY A 130 20.72 -12.36 -3.26
C GLY A 130 20.31 -11.02 -3.85
N VAL A 131 19.93 -10.98 -5.13
CA VAL A 131 19.45 -9.75 -5.80
C VAL A 131 18.20 -9.21 -5.14
N VAL A 132 17.18 -10.05 -4.93
CA VAL A 132 15.92 -9.61 -4.31
C VAL A 132 16.14 -9.24 -2.84
N SER A 133 17.02 -9.95 -2.12
CA SER A 133 17.42 -9.61 -0.74
C SER A 133 18.07 -8.23 -0.67
N ALA A 134 19.03 -7.94 -1.56
CA ALA A 134 19.67 -6.63 -1.64
C ALA A 134 18.68 -5.53 -2.00
N PHE A 135 17.76 -5.79 -2.94
CA PHE A 135 16.70 -4.86 -3.32
C PHE A 135 15.80 -4.51 -2.13
N MET A 136 15.29 -5.51 -1.40
CA MET A 136 14.47 -5.30 -0.21
C MET A 136 15.25 -4.61 0.92
N ASN A 137 16.50 -5.01 1.17
CA ASN A 137 17.32 -4.42 2.24
C ASN A 137 17.72 -2.98 1.94
N GLY A 138 17.77 -2.59 0.66
CA GLY A 138 18.06 -1.23 0.21
C GLY A 138 16.84 -0.30 0.17
N GLY A 139 15.63 -0.78 0.49
CA GLY A 139 14.42 0.05 0.53
C GLY A 139 13.38 -0.24 -0.56
N GLY A 140 13.62 -1.21 -1.44
CA GLY A 140 12.70 -1.58 -2.51
C GLY A 140 11.48 -2.36 -1.99
N GLY A 141 10.29 -1.99 -2.46
CA GLY A 141 9.04 -2.61 -2.01
C GLY A 141 8.77 -3.95 -2.71
N VAL A 142 8.19 -4.92 -1.99
CA VAL A 142 7.83 -6.22 -2.59
C VAL A 142 6.40 -6.62 -2.28
N PHE A 143 5.66 -7.00 -3.32
CA PHE A 143 4.41 -7.74 -3.21
C PHE A 143 4.66 -9.20 -3.55
N ALA A 144 4.14 -10.13 -2.74
CA ALA A 144 4.29 -11.55 -3.00
C ALA A 144 3.01 -12.32 -2.68
N THR A 145 2.61 -13.22 -3.57
CA THR A 145 1.49 -14.12 -3.34
C THR A 145 1.76 -15.51 -3.92
N GLY A 146 0.93 -16.46 -3.50
CA GLY A 146 0.95 -17.87 -3.90
C GLY A 146 -0.47 -18.40 -3.87
N ASP A 147 -0.66 -19.70 -3.67
CA ASP A 147 -1.98 -20.23 -3.28
C ASP A 147 -1.80 -21.38 -2.26
N HIS A 148 -2.86 -22.13 -1.93
CA HIS A 148 -2.83 -23.28 -1.02
C HIS A 148 -1.62 -24.21 -1.26
N ALA A 149 -1.32 -25.02 -0.25
CA ALA A 149 -0.15 -25.88 -0.18
C ALA A 149 1.13 -25.07 -0.41
N SER A 150 2.02 -25.58 -1.24
CA SER A 150 3.29 -24.96 -1.58
C SER A 150 3.24 -24.10 -2.84
N LEU A 151 2.05 -23.77 -3.35
CA LEU A 151 1.94 -22.95 -4.56
C LEU A 151 2.57 -21.57 -4.32
N GLY A 152 3.47 -21.19 -5.24
CA GLY A 152 4.27 -19.97 -5.20
C GLY A 152 5.56 -20.07 -4.37
N ARG A 153 5.80 -21.19 -3.67
CA ARG A 153 7.03 -21.40 -2.89
C ARG A 153 8.30 -21.25 -3.71
N SER A 154 8.27 -21.60 -5.01
CA SER A 154 9.44 -21.53 -5.89
C SER A 154 9.99 -20.12 -6.04
N LEU A 155 9.10 -19.13 -6.16
CA LEU A 155 9.49 -17.74 -6.32
C LEU A 155 9.60 -17.00 -4.99
N CYS A 156 8.77 -17.37 -4.00
CA CYS A 156 8.60 -16.57 -2.79
C CYS A 156 9.15 -17.23 -1.51
N GLY A 157 9.13 -18.56 -1.43
CA GLY A 157 9.34 -19.29 -0.17
C GLY A 157 10.76 -19.26 0.38
N SER A 158 11.75 -18.86 -0.43
CA SER A 158 13.13 -18.65 0.02
C SER A 158 13.42 -17.20 0.36
N LEU A 159 12.57 -16.23 -0.01
CA LEU A 159 12.86 -14.80 0.14
C LEU A 159 12.78 -14.35 1.61
N PRO A 160 13.72 -13.49 2.08
CA PRO A 160 13.75 -13.02 3.46
C PRO A 160 12.49 -12.21 3.81
N ARG A 161 12.00 -12.39 5.03
CA ARG A 161 10.73 -11.91 5.61
C ARG A 161 9.49 -12.54 4.97
N ILE A 162 9.40 -12.53 3.64
CA ILE A 162 8.27 -13.10 2.87
C ILE A 162 8.01 -14.56 3.26
N ARG A 163 9.07 -15.36 3.46
CA ARG A 163 8.97 -16.77 3.89
C ARG A 163 8.24 -16.99 5.23
N HIS A 164 8.12 -15.93 6.05
CA HIS A 164 7.44 -15.96 7.34
C HIS A 164 6.06 -15.29 7.31
N MET A 165 5.75 -14.51 6.27
CA MET A 165 4.54 -13.68 6.20
C MET A 165 3.33 -14.41 5.62
N ARG A 166 3.54 -15.58 5.02
CA ARG A 166 2.51 -16.42 4.37
C ARG A 166 2.89 -17.89 4.50
N GLU A 167 1.90 -18.78 4.50
CA GLU A 167 2.12 -20.23 4.44
C GLU A 167 2.61 -20.65 3.06
N TRP A 168 3.75 -21.35 3.01
CA TRP A 168 4.39 -21.84 1.78
C TRP A 168 4.66 -23.35 1.80
N ARG A 169 4.27 -24.05 2.88
CA ARG A 169 4.56 -25.48 3.07
C ARG A 169 3.61 -26.34 2.24
N ASP A 170 4.11 -27.49 1.82
CA ASP A 170 3.29 -28.52 1.19
C ASP A 170 2.15 -28.97 2.12
N ALA A 171 1.01 -29.33 1.52
CA ALA A 171 -0.17 -29.79 2.27
C ALA A 171 0.13 -31.01 3.16
N ASN A 172 1.03 -31.90 2.73
CA ASN A 172 1.45 -33.07 3.50
C ASN A 172 2.43 -32.74 4.64
N SER A 173 3.00 -31.52 4.65
CA SER A 173 3.95 -31.04 5.67
C SER A 173 3.35 -29.94 6.55
N GLY A 174 2.02 -29.92 6.67
CA GLY A 174 1.31 -29.00 7.55
C GLY A 174 0.80 -27.72 6.88
N GLY A 175 1.05 -27.51 5.58
CA GLY A 175 0.47 -26.40 4.83
C GLY A 175 -1.05 -26.52 4.64
N VAL A 176 -1.66 -25.46 4.10
CA VAL A 176 -3.11 -25.46 3.81
C VAL A 176 -3.38 -26.42 2.63
N PRO A 177 -4.31 -27.37 2.72
CA PRO A 177 -4.56 -28.33 1.66
C PRO A 177 -5.43 -27.78 0.51
N MET A 178 -5.36 -28.45 -0.64
CA MET A 178 -6.27 -28.26 -1.78
C MET A 178 -7.66 -28.86 -1.50
N GLY A 179 -7.78 -29.74 -0.52
CA GLY A 179 -9.01 -30.47 -0.24
C GLY A 179 -9.20 -31.71 -1.09
N THR A 180 -8.23 -32.07 -1.94
CA THR A 180 -8.21 -33.31 -2.72
C THR A 180 -7.35 -34.40 -2.08
N GLU A 181 -6.85 -34.17 -0.86
CA GLU A 181 -6.00 -35.12 -0.13
C GLU A 181 -6.78 -36.38 0.25
N THR A 182 -6.07 -37.51 0.30
CA THR A 182 -6.65 -38.81 0.67
C THR A 182 -7.01 -38.90 2.15
N ASP A 183 -6.27 -38.21 3.02
CA ASP A 183 -6.63 -38.09 4.43
C ASP A 183 -7.71 -37.00 4.59
N VAL A 184 -8.92 -37.43 4.92
CA VAL A 184 -10.06 -36.53 5.15
C VAL A 184 -9.75 -35.48 6.23
N ASN A 185 -9.00 -35.82 7.28
CA ASN A 185 -8.65 -34.85 8.34
C ASN A 185 -7.74 -33.74 7.83
N ARG A 186 -6.98 -33.99 6.76
CA ARG A 186 -6.24 -32.97 6.02
C ARG A 186 -7.16 -32.25 5.06
N ALA A 187 -7.90 -32.96 4.20
CA ALA A 187 -8.74 -32.35 3.17
C ALA A 187 -9.75 -31.32 3.74
N VAL A 188 -10.36 -31.59 4.89
CA VAL A 188 -11.30 -30.67 5.57
C VAL A 188 -10.63 -29.38 6.10
N MET A 189 -9.31 -29.30 6.09
CA MET A 189 -8.54 -28.10 6.44
C MET A 189 -8.32 -27.20 5.22
N ARG A 190 -8.89 -27.47 4.04
CA ARG A 190 -8.95 -26.49 2.95
C ARG A 190 -9.58 -25.18 3.46
N ILE A 191 -9.21 -24.05 2.86
CA ILE A 191 -9.85 -22.76 3.09
C ILE A 191 -10.70 -22.45 1.87
N ASP A 192 -11.99 -22.24 2.08
CA ASP A 192 -12.97 -22.03 1.03
C ASP A 192 -13.76 -20.76 1.34
N THR A 193 -13.74 -19.79 0.44
CA THR A 193 -14.36 -18.49 0.62
C THR A 193 -15.56 -18.25 -0.29
N VAL A 194 -15.90 -19.20 -1.18
CA VAL A 194 -16.96 -19.07 -2.22
C VAL A 194 -18.31 -18.80 -1.60
N VAL A 195 -18.89 -17.60 -1.70
CA VAL A 195 -20.01 -17.19 -0.83
C VAL A 195 -21.34 -17.84 -1.20
N ASP A 196 -21.74 -17.80 -2.46
CA ASP A 196 -23.05 -18.25 -2.93
C ASP A 196 -22.92 -19.56 -3.73
N PRO A 197 -23.67 -20.63 -3.39
CA PRO A 197 -23.83 -21.71 -4.33
C PRO A 197 -24.67 -21.16 -5.49
N GLY A 198 -24.27 -21.35 -6.74
CA GLY A 198 -24.98 -20.80 -7.89
C GLY A 198 -26.47 -21.16 -7.96
N ALA A 199 -27.16 -20.79 -9.04
CA ALA A 199 -28.63 -20.86 -9.15
C ALA A 199 -29.28 -22.25 -8.88
N ASN A 200 -28.50 -23.33 -8.86
CA ASN A 200 -28.95 -24.70 -8.55
C ASN A 200 -28.85 -25.06 -7.05
N GLY A 201 -28.34 -24.16 -6.19
CA GLY A 201 -28.16 -24.39 -4.76
C GLY A 201 -27.03 -25.38 -4.42
N LEU A 202 -26.17 -25.71 -5.39
CA LEU A 202 -25.00 -26.57 -5.23
C LEU A 202 -23.73 -25.75 -5.47
N TYR A 203 -22.70 -25.99 -4.67
CA TYR A 203 -21.40 -25.35 -4.90
C TYR A 203 -20.65 -26.06 -6.01
N GLU A 204 -20.22 -25.31 -7.01
CA GLU A 204 -19.47 -25.74 -8.18
C GLU A 204 -18.15 -24.96 -8.29
N PHE A 205 -17.20 -25.47 -9.09
CA PHE A 205 -15.90 -24.81 -9.23
C PHE A 205 -16.01 -23.39 -9.81
N ASP A 206 -16.96 -23.16 -10.72
CA ASP A 206 -17.17 -21.86 -11.37
C ASP A 206 -17.95 -20.86 -10.50
N ASP A 207 -18.39 -21.24 -9.29
CA ASP A 207 -19.04 -20.28 -8.37
C ASP A 207 -18.10 -19.14 -7.97
N GLN A 208 -16.79 -19.35 -7.99
CA GLN A 208 -15.77 -18.31 -7.78
C GLN A 208 -15.76 -17.17 -8.82
N SER A 209 -16.59 -17.29 -9.87
CA SER A 209 -16.69 -16.36 -10.99
C SER A 209 -18.02 -15.60 -11.00
N ASP A 210 -18.72 -15.56 -9.87
CA ASP A 210 -19.97 -14.82 -9.73
C ASP A 210 -19.76 -13.34 -9.30
N GLY A 211 -20.86 -12.66 -9.02
CA GLY A 211 -20.87 -11.24 -8.62
C GLY A 211 -20.75 -11.01 -7.11
N ILE A 212 -20.45 -12.04 -6.31
CA ILE A 212 -20.56 -12.04 -4.86
C ILE A 212 -19.16 -12.24 -4.25
N PRO A 213 -18.49 -11.16 -3.81
CA PRO A 213 -17.15 -11.26 -3.24
C PRO A 213 -17.16 -11.87 -1.83
N GLN A 214 -16.03 -12.42 -1.40
CA GLN A 214 -15.83 -12.74 0.02
C GLN A 214 -15.70 -11.47 0.85
N ARG A 215 -16.22 -11.52 2.08
CA ARG A 215 -16.00 -10.47 3.08
C ARG A 215 -14.63 -10.63 3.71
N ILE A 216 -13.91 -9.51 3.79
CA ILE A 216 -12.74 -9.40 4.65
C ILE A 216 -13.03 -8.45 5.81
N TYR A 217 -12.35 -8.66 6.91
CA TYR A 217 -12.48 -7.91 8.15
C TYR A 217 -11.17 -7.17 8.38
N PRO A 218 -11.12 -5.84 8.11
CA PRO A 218 -9.94 -5.03 8.37
C PRO A 218 -9.49 -5.15 9.83
N HIS A 219 -8.19 -5.27 10.05
CA HIS A 219 -7.62 -5.28 11.39
C HIS A 219 -7.35 -3.84 11.83
N TYR A 220 -8.16 -3.35 12.77
CA TYR A 220 -8.01 -2.01 13.32
C TYR A 220 -7.01 -1.99 14.48
N LYS A 221 -6.08 -1.04 14.46
CA LYS A 221 -5.25 -0.70 15.62
C LYS A 221 -6.06 0.23 16.51
N VAL A 222 -6.31 -0.19 17.75
CA VAL A 222 -7.13 0.56 18.70
C VAL A 222 -6.28 1.06 19.86
N THR A 223 -6.39 2.35 20.17
CA THR A 223 -5.75 3.00 21.32
C THR A 223 -6.79 3.77 22.14
N ASP A 224 -6.50 3.97 23.42
CA ASP A 224 -7.25 4.90 24.28
C ASP A 224 -6.90 6.34 23.87
N SER A 225 -7.90 7.23 23.71
CA SER A 225 -7.68 8.59 23.19
C SER A 225 -6.90 9.47 24.14
N ASP A 226 -7.05 9.25 25.45
CA ASP A 226 -6.53 10.17 26.49
C ASP A 226 -5.59 9.46 27.49
N GLY A 227 -5.29 8.17 27.26
CA GLY A 227 -4.50 7.35 28.19
C GLY A 227 -5.20 7.07 29.53
N LEU A 228 -6.51 7.36 29.63
CA LEU A 228 -7.36 7.13 30.79
C LEU A 228 -8.33 5.98 30.49
N ALA A 229 -8.06 4.81 31.09
CA ALA A 229 -8.88 3.62 30.88
C ALA A 229 -10.39 3.90 31.01
N GLY A 230 -11.14 3.70 29.92
CA GLY A 230 -12.59 3.92 29.85
C GLY A 230 -13.02 5.25 29.22
N SER A 231 -12.06 6.08 28.76
CA SER A 231 -12.31 7.25 27.93
C SER A 231 -12.38 6.87 26.43
N ALA A 232 -12.62 7.83 25.54
CA ALA A 232 -12.93 7.58 24.13
C ALA A 232 -11.87 6.70 23.43
N TRP A 233 -12.27 5.87 22.45
CA TRP A 233 -11.33 5.05 21.69
C TRP A 233 -10.93 5.75 20.39
N GLN A 234 -9.70 5.49 19.95
CA GLN A 234 -9.21 5.81 18.61
C GLN A 234 -8.90 4.52 17.84
N ALA A 235 -9.27 4.45 16.56
CA ALA A 235 -9.04 3.30 15.70
C ALA A 235 -8.47 3.73 14.34
N SER A 236 -7.38 3.11 13.90
CA SER A 236 -6.83 3.25 12.54
C SER A 236 -6.83 1.93 11.78
N VAL A 237 -6.96 2.01 10.47
CA VAL A 237 -6.93 0.84 9.57
C VAL A 237 -5.67 0.91 8.72
N HIS A 238 -5.12 -0.22 8.33
CA HIS A 238 -3.90 -0.21 7.52
C HIS A 238 -4.13 0.52 6.17
N PRO A 239 -3.16 1.34 5.67
CA PRO A 239 -3.31 2.11 4.43
C PRO A 239 -3.66 1.28 3.19
N LEU A 240 -3.33 -0.01 3.18
CA LEU A 240 -3.72 -0.94 2.10
C LEU A 240 -5.24 -1.02 1.91
N LEU A 241 -6.03 -0.76 2.95
CA LEU A 241 -7.48 -0.95 2.96
C LEU A 241 -8.27 0.36 2.94
N MET A 242 -7.64 1.50 2.70
CA MET A 242 -8.32 2.79 2.68
C MET A 242 -8.88 3.14 1.30
N LEU A 243 -10.15 3.53 1.22
CA LEU A 243 -10.70 4.16 0.02
C LEU A 243 -10.45 5.68 0.04
N PRO A 244 -10.54 6.36 -1.13
CA PRO A 244 -10.44 7.81 -1.19
C PRO A 244 -11.39 8.52 -0.20
N GLY A 245 -10.83 9.44 0.58
CA GLY A 245 -11.53 10.16 1.63
C GLY A 245 -11.82 9.36 2.90
N ALA A 246 -11.21 8.18 3.09
CA ALA A 246 -11.23 7.46 4.37
C ALA A 246 -10.46 8.25 5.46
N LEU A 247 -10.93 8.12 6.70
CA LEU A 247 -10.29 8.73 7.87
C LEU A 247 -9.15 7.82 8.36
N ALA A 248 -7.98 8.42 8.59
CA ALA A 248 -6.83 7.76 9.20
C ALA A 248 -7.19 7.19 10.57
N THR A 249 -7.61 8.09 11.46
CA THR A 249 -8.00 7.77 12.82
C THR A 249 -9.47 8.10 13.02
N ARG A 250 -10.23 7.13 13.50
CA ARG A 250 -11.64 7.24 13.88
C ARG A 250 -11.70 7.35 15.39
N SER A 251 -12.53 8.23 15.92
CA SER A 251 -12.70 8.41 17.37
C SER A 251 -14.14 8.15 17.78
N SER A 252 -14.34 7.56 18.96
CA SER A 252 -15.67 7.39 19.56
C SER A 252 -16.36 8.71 19.93
N SER A 253 -15.61 9.82 19.92
CA SER A 253 -16.11 11.18 20.18
C SER A 253 -16.48 11.97 18.93
N ALA A 254 -16.23 11.44 17.72
CA ALA A 254 -16.54 12.14 16.47
C ALA A 254 -18.05 12.13 16.18
N ALA A 255 -18.60 13.27 15.73
CA ALA A 255 -20.04 13.40 15.44
C ALA A 255 -20.56 12.43 14.35
N ASN A 256 -19.69 11.90 13.47
CA ASN A 256 -20.04 11.01 12.36
C ASN A 256 -19.30 9.65 12.42
N VAL A 257 -19.38 8.93 13.54
CA VAL A 257 -18.75 7.59 13.70
C VAL A 257 -19.08 6.60 12.55
N PRO A 258 -20.33 6.50 12.02
CA PRO A 258 -20.66 5.52 10.98
C PRO A 258 -20.01 5.79 9.61
N GLU A 259 -19.88 7.06 9.20
CA GLU A 259 -19.31 7.42 7.90
C GLU A 259 -17.81 7.06 7.83
N GLY A 260 -17.11 7.12 8.96
CA GLY A 260 -15.68 6.85 9.05
C GLY A 260 -15.26 5.44 8.63
N PHE A 261 -16.12 4.43 8.84
CA PHE A 261 -15.83 3.03 8.52
C PHE A 261 -16.36 2.59 7.14
N SER A 262 -17.25 3.38 6.53
CA SER A 262 -17.86 3.05 5.22
C SER A 262 -16.87 3.10 4.05
N LYS A 263 -15.72 3.75 4.27
CA LYS A 263 -14.66 3.97 3.28
C LYS A 263 -13.48 3.02 3.43
N ASP A 264 -13.73 1.85 4.01
CA ASP A 264 -12.74 0.80 4.12
C ASP A 264 -13.01 -0.32 3.10
N ILE A 265 -11.94 -0.90 2.60
CA ILE A 265 -11.96 -2.07 1.74
C ILE A 265 -12.27 -3.27 2.63
N ASP A 266 -13.43 -3.87 2.38
CA ASP A 266 -14.04 -4.93 3.20
C ASP A 266 -14.43 -6.16 2.37
N VAL A 267 -13.92 -6.23 1.13
CA VAL A 267 -14.17 -7.34 0.20
C VAL A 267 -12.94 -7.68 -0.64
N LEU A 268 -12.80 -8.96 -0.97
CA LEU A 268 -11.88 -9.51 -1.97
C LEU A 268 -12.63 -10.54 -2.83
N PRO A 269 -12.12 -10.95 -4.00
CA PRO A 269 -12.72 -12.05 -4.75
C PRO A 269 -12.74 -13.34 -3.93
N ASP A 270 -13.81 -14.12 -4.03
CA ASP A 270 -13.87 -15.43 -3.40
C ASP A 270 -13.29 -16.52 -4.31
N HIS A 271 -13.00 -17.69 -3.74
CA HIS A 271 -12.56 -18.89 -4.48
C HIS A 271 -12.49 -20.12 -3.56
N PRO A 272 -12.46 -21.35 -4.12
CA PRO A 272 -12.59 -22.57 -3.34
C PRO A 272 -11.33 -23.06 -2.59
N HIS A 273 -10.16 -22.42 -2.76
CA HIS A 273 -8.90 -22.84 -2.10
C HIS A 273 -8.00 -21.65 -1.85
N GLU A 274 -7.77 -21.33 -0.58
CA GLU A 274 -6.89 -20.24 -0.21
C GLU A 274 -5.74 -20.73 0.68
N SER A 275 -4.76 -19.87 0.95
CA SER A 275 -3.73 -20.08 1.97
C SER A 275 -3.93 -19.14 3.17
N VAL A 276 -2.90 -18.96 3.99
CA VAL A 276 -2.95 -18.09 5.17
C VAL A 276 -1.74 -17.16 5.20
N CYS A 277 -1.99 -15.89 5.50
CA CYS A 277 -0.99 -14.91 5.88
C CYS A 277 -0.78 -14.92 7.41
N TYR A 278 0.45 -14.63 7.84
CA TYR A 278 0.86 -14.66 9.24
C TYR A 278 1.39 -13.31 9.71
N GLU A 279 1.10 -12.99 10.97
CA GLU A 279 1.91 -12.03 11.72
C GLU A 279 3.25 -12.66 12.09
N VAL A 280 4.27 -11.83 12.26
CA VAL A 280 5.61 -12.26 12.68
C VAL A 280 5.97 -11.54 13.97
N THR A 281 5.50 -12.07 15.09
CA THR A 281 5.67 -11.48 16.43
C THR A 281 6.59 -12.31 17.34
N ALA A 282 6.83 -13.57 16.99
CA ALA A 282 7.66 -14.47 17.79
C ALA A 282 9.10 -13.96 17.91
N ALA A 283 9.55 -13.72 19.14
CA ALA A 283 10.88 -13.18 19.44
C ALA A 283 12.03 -14.01 18.85
N THR A 284 11.86 -15.35 18.79
CA THR A 284 12.83 -16.27 18.19
C THR A 284 12.97 -16.06 16.68
N THR A 285 11.86 -15.87 15.96
CA THR A 285 11.86 -15.57 14.53
C THR A 285 12.46 -14.19 14.27
N LEU A 286 12.04 -13.18 15.05
CA LEU A 286 12.52 -11.80 14.89
C LEU A 286 14.03 -11.67 15.17
N ALA A 287 14.55 -12.39 16.17
CA ALA A 287 15.99 -12.41 16.47
C ALA A 287 16.79 -13.32 15.51
N GLY A 288 16.13 -14.07 14.63
CA GLY A 288 16.74 -15.01 13.72
C GLY A 288 17.59 -14.34 12.63
N ALA A 289 18.66 -15.04 12.24
CA ALA A 289 19.44 -14.69 11.06
C ALA A 289 18.87 -15.36 9.81
N TYR A 290 18.91 -14.63 8.69
CA TYR A 290 18.66 -15.17 7.37
C TYR A 290 19.93 -15.81 6.82
N ASN A 291 19.97 -17.14 6.81
CA ASN A 291 21.14 -17.95 6.40
C ASN A 291 20.86 -18.85 5.17
N ILE A 292 19.88 -18.50 4.34
CA ILE A 292 19.52 -19.28 3.14
C ILE A 292 20.31 -18.76 1.94
N SER A 293 20.64 -19.65 0.99
CA SER A 293 21.22 -19.27 -0.30
C SER A 293 22.56 -18.53 -0.20
N GLY A 294 23.36 -18.81 0.83
CA GLY A 294 24.67 -18.18 1.06
C GLY A 294 24.60 -16.73 1.55
N GLN A 295 23.40 -16.22 1.84
CA GLN A 295 23.21 -14.95 2.53
C GLN A 295 23.40 -15.13 4.04
N ASN A 296 23.81 -14.07 4.74
CA ASN A 296 23.91 -14.06 6.20
C ASN A 296 23.69 -12.63 6.73
N PHE A 297 22.50 -12.37 7.28
CA PHE A 297 22.16 -11.09 7.91
C PHE A 297 20.99 -11.26 8.89
N ALA A 298 20.79 -10.32 9.82
CA ALA A 298 19.61 -10.33 10.69
C ALA A 298 18.34 -10.01 9.88
N GLU A 299 17.39 -10.94 9.80
CA GLU A 299 16.29 -10.87 8.82
C GLU A 299 15.27 -9.75 9.09
N PHE A 300 14.99 -9.50 10.36
CA PHE A 300 14.12 -8.42 10.82
C PHE A 300 14.95 -7.42 11.61
N GLN A 301 15.07 -6.17 11.16
CA GLN A 301 15.91 -5.18 11.83
C GLN A 301 15.27 -4.63 13.12
N PRO A 302 16.08 -4.12 14.08
CA PRO A 302 15.58 -3.38 15.24
C PRO A 302 14.65 -2.24 14.82
N SER A 303 13.66 -1.92 15.63
CA SER A 303 12.82 -0.74 15.43
C SER A 303 13.67 0.52 15.54
N ALA A 304 13.38 1.49 14.70
CA ALA A 304 14.04 2.77 14.72
C ALA A 304 13.68 3.57 15.98
N ALA A 305 12.39 3.58 16.31
CA ALA A 305 11.86 4.25 17.51
C ALA A 305 12.23 3.54 18.82
N ASN A 306 12.37 2.21 18.82
CA ASN A 306 12.77 1.44 20.00
C ASN A 306 13.71 0.29 19.63
N PRO A 307 15.04 0.51 19.65
CA PRO A 307 16.03 -0.51 19.24
C PRO A 307 16.02 -1.80 20.07
N ALA A 308 15.36 -1.82 21.24
CA ALA A 308 15.20 -3.05 22.03
C ALA A 308 14.16 -4.02 21.42
N GLN A 309 13.30 -3.53 20.52
CA GLN A 309 12.31 -4.32 19.80
C GLN A 309 12.72 -4.46 18.34
N ARG A 310 12.28 -5.53 17.68
CA ARG A 310 12.45 -5.73 16.23
C ARG A 310 11.12 -5.57 15.53
N VAL A 311 11.16 -5.03 14.31
CA VAL A 311 9.94 -4.82 13.52
C VAL A 311 9.54 -6.14 12.88
N GLY A 312 8.32 -6.59 13.19
CA GLY A 312 7.70 -7.77 12.60
C GLY A 312 6.70 -7.43 11.50
N ALA A 313 6.08 -8.45 10.93
CA ALA A 313 4.93 -8.29 10.06
C ALA A 313 3.63 -8.36 10.86
N GLU A 314 2.60 -7.64 10.41
CA GLU A 314 1.26 -7.67 10.99
C GLU A 314 0.24 -8.24 10.01
N ILE A 315 -0.88 -8.73 10.55
CA ILE A 315 -2.07 -9.02 9.75
C ILE A 315 -2.83 -7.72 9.48
N VAL A 316 -3.15 -7.49 8.22
CA VAL A 316 -3.87 -6.30 7.73
C VAL A 316 -5.38 -6.54 7.68
N ALA A 317 -5.79 -7.76 7.32
CA ALA A 317 -7.18 -8.19 7.34
C ALA A 317 -7.30 -9.68 7.61
N TYR A 318 -8.48 -10.06 8.07
CA TYR A 318 -8.89 -11.45 8.23
C TYR A 318 -10.03 -11.80 7.25
N ALA A 319 -10.13 -13.06 6.86
CA ALA A 319 -11.26 -13.62 6.13
C ALA A 319 -11.79 -14.87 6.84
N VAL A 320 -12.93 -15.39 6.40
CA VAL A 320 -13.58 -16.56 7.01
C VAL A 320 -13.76 -17.65 5.97
N ALA A 321 -13.25 -18.85 6.29
CA ALA A 321 -13.54 -20.07 5.54
C ALA A 321 -14.97 -20.53 5.86
N GLY A 322 -15.80 -20.74 4.84
CA GLY A 322 -17.17 -21.25 4.98
C GLY A 322 -17.22 -22.77 5.00
N GLY A 323 -18.04 -23.38 5.87
CA GLY A 323 -18.13 -24.84 6.04
C GLY A 323 -18.90 -25.56 4.93
N ARG A 324 -18.38 -25.53 3.70
CA ARG A 324 -19.07 -25.98 2.48
C ARG A 324 -18.28 -27.02 1.69
N ALA A 325 -19.00 -27.83 0.93
CA ALA A 325 -18.44 -28.83 0.01
C ALA A 325 -18.64 -28.36 -1.42
N VAL A 326 -17.68 -28.65 -2.31
CA VAL A 326 -17.83 -28.42 -3.75
C VAL A 326 -18.25 -29.73 -4.38
N LEU A 327 -19.44 -29.74 -4.99
CA LEU A 327 -20.04 -30.91 -5.65
C LEU A 327 -19.73 -30.87 -7.16
N ASN A 328 -20.00 -31.99 -7.84
CA ASN A 328 -19.82 -32.21 -9.29
C ASN A 328 -18.43 -32.69 -9.75
N GLY A 329 -18.10 -33.94 -9.41
CA GLY A 329 -17.00 -34.69 -10.06
C GLY A 329 -15.60 -34.52 -9.46
N VAL A 330 -15.44 -33.66 -8.45
CA VAL A 330 -14.17 -33.43 -7.76
C VAL A 330 -14.30 -33.80 -6.27
N TRP A 331 -13.38 -34.63 -5.76
CA TRP A 331 -13.30 -34.95 -4.33
C TRP A 331 -12.89 -33.71 -3.53
N LYS A 332 -13.87 -33.01 -2.93
CA LYS A 332 -13.69 -31.83 -2.07
C LYS A 332 -14.73 -31.80 -0.94
N PRO A 333 -14.40 -32.39 0.24
CA PRO A 333 -15.35 -32.50 1.33
C PRO A 333 -15.70 -31.13 1.94
N PRO A 334 -16.75 -31.06 2.78
CA PRO A 334 -17.01 -29.89 3.62
C PRO A 334 -15.77 -29.49 4.43
N VAL A 335 -15.45 -28.20 4.48
CA VAL A 335 -14.31 -27.71 5.27
C VAL A 335 -14.71 -27.32 6.68
N LYS A 336 -13.71 -27.22 7.58
CA LYS A 336 -13.91 -26.66 8.92
C LYS A 336 -13.93 -25.13 8.85
N PRO A 337 -15.05 -24.47 9.24
CA PRO A 337 -15.10 -23.01 9.29
C PRO A 337 -14.05 -22.45 10.24
N ARG A 338 -13.37 -21.39 9.82
CA ARG A 338 -12.39 -20.67 10.65
C ARG A 338 -12.05 -19.32 10.07
N MET A 339 -11.63 -18.41 10.94
CA MET A 339 -11.02 -17.14 10.55
C MET A 339 -9.53 -17.35 10.27
N PHE A 340 -8.98 -16.63 9.30
CA PHE A 340 -7.57 -16.68 8.93
C PHE A 340 -7.08 -15.31 8.45
N GLY A 341 -5.77 -15.04 8.53
CA GLY A 341 -5.19 -13.83 7.97
C GLY A 341 -5.16 -13.90 6.45
N VAL A 342 -5.75 -12.91 5.77
CA VAL A 342 -5.85 -12.87 4.29
C VAL A 342 -4.79 -11.95 3.68
N ILE A 343 -4.39 -10.91 4.42
CA ILE A 343 -3.33 -9.98 4.01
C ILE A 343 -2.36 -9.80 5.18
N SER A 344 -1.06 -9.83 4.91
CA SER A 344 -0.02 -9.41 5.87
C SER A 344 0.87 -8.32 5.29
N ALA A 345 1.42 -7.49 6.18
CA ALA A 345 2.28 -6.38 5.82
C ALA A 345 3.47 -6.27 6.77
N TYR A 346 4.65 -5.96 6.21
CA TYR A 346 5.84 -5.61 6.96
C TYR A 346 6.25 -4.19 6.58
N ASP A 347 6.22 -3.26 7.54
CA ASP A 347 6.69 -1.89 7.32
C ASP A 347 8.17 -1.75 7.66
N GLY A 348 9.03 -2.03 6.68
CA GLY A 348 10.47 -1.87 6.81
C GLY A 348 10.93 -0.45 7.13
N ARG A 349 10.10 0.59 6.89
CA ARG A 349 10.46 1.98 7.22
C ARG A 349 10.47 2.26 8.72
N LEU A 350 9.82 1.40 9.51
CA LEU A 350 9.88 1.46 10.98
C LEU A 350 11.16 0.85 11.54
N ALA A 351 11.97 0.19 10.70
CA ALA A 351 13.16 -0.52 11.13
C ALA A 351 14.44 0.29 10.86
N GLN A 352 15.47 0.03 11.65
CA GLN A 352 16.82 0.56 11.42
C GLN A 352 17.37 0.07 10.07
N PRO A 353 18.19 0.88 9.38
CA PRO A 353 18.83 0.45 8.14
C PRO A 353 19.80 -0.70 8.40
N TYR A 354 19.95 -1.56 7.39
CA TYR A 354 20.99 -2.59 7.41
C TYR A 354 22.39 -1.96 7.40
N PRO A 355 23.40 -2.58 8.04
CA PRO A 355 24.78 -2.12 7.94
C PRO A 355 25.22 -1.95 6.48
N GLY A 356 25.77 -0.78 6.15
CA GLY A 356 26.19 -0.44 4.79
C GLY A 356 25.08 0.13 3.89
N ASN A 357 23.81 0.08 4.32
CA ASN A 357 22.71 0.72 3.61
C ASN A 357 22.38 2.08 4.21
N ASN A 358 22.12 3.06 3.33
CA ASN A 358 21.68 4.41 3.73
C ASN A 358 20.16 4.52 3.88
N GLN A 359 19.43 3.54 3.35
CA GLN A 359 17.97 3.50 3.37
C GLN A 359 17.50 2.40 4.31
N ARG A 360 16.36 2.64 4.95
CA ARG A 360 15.65 1.63 5.75
C ARG A 360 15.15 0.51 4.84
N PRO A 361 14.91 -0.70 5.37
CA PRO A 361 14.34 -1.80 4.60
C PRO A 361 13.03 -1.42 3.89
N GLY A 362 12.79 -2.02 2.73
CA GLY A 362 11.57 -1.81 1.97
C GLY A 362 10.34 -2.40 2.65
N ARG A 363 9.16 -1.90 2.28
CA ARG A 363 7.87 -2.43 2.70
C ARG A 363 7.56 -3.72 1.95
N ILE A 364 6.84 -4.63 2.59
CA ILE A 364 6.43 -5.91 1.99
C ILE A 364 4.95 -6.12 2.26
N ALA A 365 4.19 -6.53 1.25
CA ALA A 365 2.82 -6.98 1.39
C ALA A 365 2.70 -8.41 0.84
N CYS A 366 2.00 -9.28 1.58
CA CYS A 366 1.66 -10.60 1.11
C CYS A 366 0.14 -10.79 1.10
N ASP A 367 -0.33 -11.50 0.09
CA ASP A 367 -1.73 -11.90 -0.05
C ASP A 367 -1.83 -13.42 0.00
N SER A 368 -2.86 -13.96 0.65
CA SER A 368 -3.05 -15.39 0.83
C SER A 368 -3.21 -16.13 -0.50
N THR A 369 -3.69 -15.46 -1.55
CA THR A 369 -3.91 -16.09 -2.86
C THR A 369 -3.65 -15.15 -4.05
N TRP A 370 -3.23 -15.70 -5.19
CA TRP A 370 -3.28 -14.98 -6.47
C TRP A 370 -4.69 -14.96 -7.07
N HIS A 371 -5.65 -15.75 -6.56
CA HIS A 371 -7.04 -15.72 -7.01
C HIS A 371 -7.69 -14.33 -6.85
N HIS A 372 -7.19 -13.50 -5.93
CA HIS A 372 -7.62 -12.12 -5.77
C HIS A 372 -7.23 -11.18 -6.93
N PHE A 373 -6.49 -11.68 -7.93
CA PHE A 373 -5.89 -10.88 -9.01
C PHE A 373 -6.14 -11.45 -10.42
N VAL A 374 -6.59 -12.69 -10.55
CA VAL A 374 -6.76 -13.35 -11.85
C VAL A 374 -8.12 -13.07 -12.47
N ASN A 375 -8.18 -13.09 -13.80
CA ASN A 375 -9.37 -12.70 -14.57
C ASN A 375 -10.61 -13.52 -14.19
N ILE A 376 -10.50 -14.84 -13.99
CA ILE A 376 -11.65 -15.71 -13.71
C ILE A 376 -12.43 -15.28 -12.46
N ASN A 377 -11.75 -14.74 -11.43
CA ASN A 377 -12.39 -14.26 -10.20
C ASN A 377 -12.83 -12.79 -10.30
N LEU A 378 -12.22 -12.00 -11.19
CA LEU A 378 -12.50 -10.57 -11.31
C LEU A 378 -13.58 -10.25 -12.33
N ASP A 379 -13.53 -10.87 -13.51
CA ASP A 379 -14.44 -10.62 -14.63
C ASP A 379 -15.06 -11.89 -15.24
N GLY A 380 -14.84 -13.04 -14.60
CA GLY A 380 -15.42 -14.30 -15.03
C GLY A 380 -14.76 -14.91 -16.26
N THR A 381 -13.67 -14.34 -16.79
CA THR A 381 -12.98 -14.89 -17.97
C THR A 381 -12.63 -16.37 -17.80
N GLY A 382 -12.95 -17.18 -18.80
CA GLY A 382 -12.74 -18.63 -18.76
C GLY A 382 -13.87 -19.41 -18.09
N SER A 383 -14.85 -18.71 -17.51
CA SER A 383 -16.12 -19.28 -17.03
C SER A 383 -17.29 -18.84 -17.93
N GLY A 384 -18.48 -19.39 -17.67
CA GLY A 384 -19.75 -18.90 -18.26
C GLY A 384 -20.38 -17.72 -17.51
N ARG A 385 -19.69 -17.14 -16.53
CA ARG A 385 -20.20 -16.11 -15.61
C ARG A 385 -19.53 -14.75 -15.84
N SER A 386 -20.01 -13.71 -15.17
CA SER A 386 -19.60 -12.32 -15.37
C SER A 386 -18.59 -11.78 -14.35
N GLY A 387 -18.17 -12.59 -13.37
CA GLY A 387 -17.35 -12.13 -12.24
C GLY A 387 -17.98 -10.95 -11.49
N LEU A 388 -17.11 -10.13 -10.89
CA LEU A 388 -17.47 -8.96 -10.10
C LEU A 388 -17.82 -7.75 -10.98
N GLY A 389 -18.64 -7.95 -12.00
CA GLY A 389 -19.10 -6.90 -12.90
C GLY A 389 -20.05 -7.41 -13.98
N SER A 390 -20.09 -6.68 -15.09
CA SER A 390 -20.95 -7.01 -16.23
C SER A 390 -20.26 -6.67 -17.55
N GLY A 391 -20.58 -7.43 -18.60
CA GLY A 391 -19.90 -7.32 -19.90
C GLY A 391 -18.61 -8.13 -19.94
N SER A 392 -17.74 -7.82 -20.90
CA SER A 392 -16.47 -8.53 -21.12
C SER A 392 -15.42 -7.64 -21.78
N GLY A 393 -14.15 -8.03 -21.64
CA GLY A 393 -12.99 -7.32 -22.21
C GLY A 393 -12.96 -5.83 -21.88
N ALA A 394 -12.72 -4.99 -22.89
CA ALA A 394 -12.69 -3.53 -22.77
C ALA A 394 -14.06 -2.88 -22.45
N SER A 395 -15.18 -3.55 -22.74
CA SER A 395 -16.53 -3.04 -22.46
C SER A 395 -17.06 -3.46 -21.07
N PHE A 396 -16.22 -4.14 -20.28
CA PHE A 396 -16.57 -4.61 -18.96
C PHE A 396 -16.76 -3.43 -17.98
N THR A 397 -17.88 -3.45 -17.26
CA THR A 397 -18.22 -2.48 -16.22
C THR A 397 -18.04 -3.11 -14.84
N PRO A 398 -17.12 -2.61 -14.01
CA PRO A 398 -16.87 -3.17 -12.68
C PRO A 398 -18.05 -2.90 -11.73
N SER A 399 -18.30 -3.85 -10.83
CA SER A 399 -19.19 -3.64 -9.68
C SER A 399 -18.57 -2.70 -8.64
N ALA A 400 -19.37 -2.25 -7.68
CA ALA A 400 -18.86 -1.48 -6.54
C ALA A 400 -17.79 -2.25 -5.74
N ALA A 401 -17.93 -3.58 -5.64
CA ALA A 401 -16.95 -4.44 -4.97
C ALA A 401 -15.61 -4.44 -5.74
N LEU A 402 -15.66 -4.61 -7.06
CA LEU A 402 -14.46 -4.59 -7.89
C LEU A 402 -13.77 -3.22 -7.90
N GLU A 403 -14.52 -2.12 -7.79
CA GLU A 403 -13.93 -0.78 -7.62
C GLU A 403 -13.15 -0.66 -6.29
N LYS A 404 -13.62 -1.29 -5.20
CA LYS A 404 -12.85 -1.38 -3.95
C LYS A 404 -11.59 -2.23 -4.13
N ILE A 405 -11.69 -3.35 -4.83
CA ILE A 405 -10.55 -4.24 -5.11
C ILE A 405 -9.52 -3.55 -6.01
N TYR A 406 -9.95 -2.77 -7.00
CA TYR A 406 -9.03 -1.93 -7.76
C TYR A 406 -8.34 -0.87 -6.89
N ALA A 407 -9.03 -0.35 -5.87
CA ALA A 407 -8.41 0.56 -4.90
C ALA A 407 -7.33 -0.16 -4.09
N TYR A 408 -7.56 -1.41 -3.69
CA TYR A 408 -6.54 -2.23 -3.03
C TYR A 408 -5.28 -2.37 -3.89
N TYR A 409 -5.40 -2.65 -5.19
CA TYR A 409 -4.23 -2.73 -6.09
C TYR A 409 -3.44 -1.43 -6.14
N ARG A 410 -4.14 -0.29 -6.24
CA ARG A 410 -3.51 1.03 -6.21
C ARG A 410 -2.85 1.32 -4.86
N ASN A 411 -3.50 0.92 -3.76
CA ASN A 411 -2.96 1.10 -2.42
C ASN A 411 -1.68 0.27 -2.21
N ILE A 412 -1.60 -0.96 -2.74
CA ILE A 412 -0.34 -1.73 -2.75
C ILE A 412 0.75 -0.93 -3.48
N ALA A 413 0.46 -0.44 -4.69
CA ALA A 413 1.43 0.32 -5.48
C ALA A 413 1.87 1.64 -4.82
N LEU A 414 1.01 2.29 -4.06
CA LEU A 414 1.34 3.50 -3.30
C LEU A 414 2.12 3.16 -2.02
N TRP A 415 1.65 2.19 -1.26
CA TRP A 415 2.21 1.85 0.05
C TRP A 415 3.61 1.25 -0.05
N LEU A 416 3.87 0.44 -1.08
CA LEU A 416 5.18 -0.18 -1.35
C LEU A 416 6.24 0.76 -1.94
N GLN A 417 5.94 2.05 -2.14
CA GLN A 417 6.96 2.97 -2.64
C GLN A 417 8.20 3.02 -1.73
N PRO A 418 9.41 3.12 -2.29
CA PRO A 418 10.60 3.46 -1.51
C PRO A 418 10.49 4.85 -0.87
N ALA A 419 11.07 5.04 0.32
CA ALA A 419 10.98 6.30 1.06
C ALA A 419 11.52 7.51 0.27
N ASN A 420 12.62 7.31 -0.46
CA ASN A 420 13.24 8.35 -1.31
C ASN A 420 12.40 8.76 -2.53
N ARG A 421 11.33 8.02 -2.88
CA ARG A 421 10.43 8.34 -4.01
C ARG A 421 9.22 9.16 -3.57
N VAL A 422 8.96 9.24 -2.26
CA VAL A 422 7.83 9.98 -1.69
C VAL A 422 7.87 11.47 -2.07
N TRP A 423 9.06 12.08 -2.05
CA TRP A 423 9.26 13.48 -2.42
C TRP A 423 8.67 13.85 -3.78
N CYS A 424 8.86 12.97 -4.78
CA CYS A 424 8.43 13.24 -6.15
C CYS A 424 6.91 13.34 -6.24
N GLY A 425 6.20 12.36 -5.65
CA GLY A 425 4.73 12.35 -5.63
C GLY A 425 4.16 13.53 -4.84
N LEU A 426 4.68 13.75 -3.64
CA LEU A 426 4.22 14.82 -2.75
C LEU A 426 4.38 16.20 -3.36
N PHE A 427 5.52 16.49 -4.00
CA PHE A 427 5.73 17.78 -4.66
C PHE A 427 4.61 18.10 -5.65
N TRP A 428 4.24 17.13 -6.49
CA TRP A 428 3.17 17.33 -7.47
C TRP A 428 1.78 17.37 -6.84
N ASP A 429 1.56 16.67 -5.72
CA ASP A 429 0.33 16.82 -4.94
C ASP A 429 0.20 18.24 -4.38
N LEU A 430 1.28 18.80 -3.82
CA LEU A 430 1.31 20.17 -3.31
C LEU A 430 1.12 21.22 -4.43
N VAL A 431 1.73 21.00 -5.60
CA VAL A 431 1.51 21.86 -6.77
C VAL A 431 0.03 21.83 -7.19
N ALA A 432 -0.62 20.67 -7.18
CA ALA A 432 -2.04 20.56 -7.50
C ALA A 432 -2.90 21.29 -6.45
N VAL A 433 -2.61 21.09 -5.16
CA VAL A 433 -3.30 21.74 -4.03
C VAL A 433 -3.17 23.26 -4.09
N ARG A 434 -1.97 23.76 -4.38
CA ARG A 434 -1.64 25.20 -4.46
C ARG A 434 -2.62 25.98 -5.33
N PHE A 435 -3.14 25.38 -6.39
CA PHE A 435 -4.03 26.04 -7.34
C PHE A 435 -5.51 25.69 -7.16
N THR A 436 -5.90 25.06 -6.05
CA THR A 436 -7.33 24.90 -5.69
C THR A 436 -7.92 26.24 -5.20
N PRO A 437 -9.23 26.52 -5.34
CA PRO A 437 -9.85 27.78 -4.91
C PRO A 437 -9.66 28.05 -3.43
N ALA A 438 -9.82 27.01 -2.61
CA ALA A 438 -9.63 27.10 -1.16
C ALA A 438 -8.24 27.62 -0.78
N ILE A 439 -7.21 27.27 -1.55
CA ILE A 439 -5.84 27.74 -1.29
C ILE A 439 -5.52 29.01 -2.08
N PHE A 440 -6.00 29.14 -3.32
CA PHE A 440 -5.61 30.19 -4.25
C PHE A 440 -6.41 31.48 -4.07
N GLU A 441 -7.71 31.39 -3.80
CA GLU A 441 -8.61 32.55 -3.71
C GLU A 441 -8.86 32.97 -2.27
N GLU A 442 -9.03 32.02 -1.36
CA GLU A 442 -9.36 32.31 0.04
C GLU A 442 -8.12 32.61 0.90
N LEU A 443 -6.93 32.16 0.48
CA LEU A 443 -5.67 32.34 1.20
C LEU A 443 -4.63 33.06 0.31
N LEU A 444 -4.78 34.36 0.09
CA LEU A 444 -3.95 35.10 -0.88
C LEU A 444 -2.47 35.27 -0.48
N GLU A 445 -2.13 35.12 0.81
CA GLU A 445 -0.77 35.35 1.34
C GLU A 445 -0.11 34.05 1.89
N VAL A 446 -0.42 32.89 1.28
CA VAL A 446 0.17 31.59 1.69
C VAL A 446 1.70 31.65 1.77
N ASP A 447 2.33 32.33 0.82
CA ASP A 447 3.78 32.51 0.70
C ASP A 447 4.39 33.31 1.86
N ARG A 448 3.58 34.11 2.56
CA ARG A 448 3.96 34.92 3.73
C ARG A 448 3.71 34.23 5.07
N MET A 449 3.03 33.08 5.08
CA MET A 449 2.78 32.32 6.30
C MET A 449 4.10 31.73 6.83
N GLU A 450 4.55 32.22 7.97
CA GLU A 450 5.81 31.80 8.60
C GLU A 450 5.66 31.28 10.02
N ASN A 451 4.57 31.65 10.71
CA ASN A 451 4.37 31.25 12.09
C ASN A 451 3.80 29.84 12.13
N TRP A 452 4.23 29.05 13.13
CA TRP A 452 3.81 27.66 13.29
C TRP A 452 2.29 27.45 13.23
N ARG A 453 1.52 28.31 13.90
CA ARG A 453 0.05 28.22 13.92
C ARG A 453 -0.58 28.34 12.52
N ASP A 454 -0.07 29.27 11.72
CA ASP A 454 -0.58 29.51 10.36
C ASP A 454 -0.21 28.33 9.45
N LEU A 455 1.01 27.80 9.60
CA LEU A 455 1.46 26.60 8.89
C LEU A 455 0.61 25.37 9.25
N VAL A 456 0.26 25.17 10.52
CA VAL A 456 -0.64 24.07 10.93
C VAL A 456 -2.00 24.22 10.25
N GLY A 457 -2.60 25.41 10.27
CA GLY A 457 -3.91 25.65 9.62
C GLY A 457 -3.87 25.42 8.12
N LEU A 458 -2.82 25.90 7.44
CA LEU A 458 -2.60 25.66 6.01
C LEU A 458 -2.42 24.17 5.70
N GLY A 459 -1.66 23.47 6.53
CA GLY A 459 -1.43 22.04 6.37
C GLY A 459 -2.67 21.18 6.61
N GLN A 460 -3.54 21.58 7.55
CA GLN A 460 -4.84 20.95 7.76
C GLN A 460 -5.67 20.99 6.48
N GLU A 461 -5.74 22.16 5.83
CA GLU A 461 -6.50 22.32 4.61
C GLU A 461 -5.87 21.55 3.43
N ALA A 462 -4.54 21.58 3.30
CA ALA A 462 -3.83 20.79 2.31
C ALA A 462 -4.11 19.29 2.47
N LYS A 463 -3.98 18.76 3.69
CA LYS A 463 -4.28 17.36 3.99
C LYS A 463 -5.73 17.02 3.70
N ARG A 464 -6.68 17.90 4.05
CA ARG A 464 -8.11 17.71 3.77
C ARG A 464 -8.37 17.52 2.28
N ILE A 465 -7.75 18.36 1.44
CA ILE A 465 -7.89 18.30 -0.02
C ILE A 465 -7.25 17.03 -0.59
N ILE A 466 -6.00 16.72 -0.22
CA ILE A 466 -5.31 15.53 -0.77
C ILE A 466 -5.99 14.23 -0.29
N ALA A 467 -6.50 14.20 0.94
CA ALA A 467 -7.14 13.03 1.52
C ALA A 467 -8.41 12.61 0.76
N GLN A 468 -9.10 13.55 0.12
CA GLN A 468 -10.26 13.24 -0.74
C GLN A 468 -9.89 12.34 -1.92
N VAL A 469 -8.62 12.33 -2.33
CA VAL A 469 -8.10 11.55 -3.46
C VAL A 469 -7.33 10.31 -3.00
N GLN A 470 -6.56 10.40 -1.90
CA GLN A 470 -5.59 9.35 -1.51
C GLN A 470 -5.88 8.67 -0.14
N GLY A 471 -6.81 9.19 0.67
CA GLY A 471 -7.00 8.78 2.08
C GLY A 471 -5.99 9.47 3.03
N SER A 472 -6.37 9.76 4.29
CA SER A 472 -5.55 10.66 5.14
C SER A 472 -4.35 10.02 5.83
N GLU A 473 -4.33 8.70 6.11
CA GLU A 473 -3.15 8.08 6.77
C GLU A 473 -1.99 7.90 5.79
N ALA A 474 -2.30 7.66 4.51
CA ALA A 474 -1.32 7.67 3.44
C ALA A 474 -0.51 8.98 3.40
N LEU A 475 -1.13 10.11 3.79
CA LEU A 475 -0.49 11.42 3.82
C LEU A 475 0.41 11.63 5.04
N ASP A 476 0.01 11.12 6.20
CA ASP A 476 0.87 11.12 7.39
C ASP A 476 2.11 10.25 7.14
N ASP A 477 1.91 9.10 6.49
CA ASP A 477 2.97 8.21 6.03
C ASP A 477 3.89 8.83 4.99
N GLN A 478 3.40 9.78 4.18
CA GLN A 478 4.25 10.51 3.26
C GLN A 478 5.25 11.39 4.02
N ILE A 479 4.81 12.22 4.96
CA ILE A 479 5.71 13.08 5.76
C ILE A 479 6.72 12.22 6.53
N LEU A 480 6.27 11.15 7.19
CA LEU A 480 7.19 10.20 7.84
C LEU A 480 8.17 9.58 6.84
N GLY A 481 7.70 9.26 5.64
CA GLY A 481 8.55 8.79 4.54
C GLY A 481 9.62 9.80 4.14
N LEU A 482 9.29 11.10 4.06
CA LEU A 482 10.26 12.16 3.75
C LEU A 482 11.34 12.27 4.82
N LEU A 483 10.92 12.29 6.09
CA LEU A 483 11.83 12.40 7.22
C LEU A 483 12.76 11.18 7.28
N ASN A 484 12.25 9.99 6.99
CA ASN A 484 13.05 8.77 6.92
C ASN A 484 14.02 8.74 5.74
N ALA A 485 13.66 9.37 4.61
CA ALA A 485 14.50 9.44 3.42
C ALA A 485 15.71 10.36 3.62
N ASP A 486 15.63 11.33 4.54
CA ASP A 486 16.71 12.25 4.84
C ASP A 486 17.47 11.90 6.13
N LYS A 487 18.80 11.73 6.01
CA LYS A 487 19.65 11.33 7.14
C LYS A 487 19.61 12.32 8.32
N GLY A 488 19.45 13.61 8.06
CA GLY A 488 19.40 14.63 9.10
C GLY A 488 18.09 14.66 9.87
N LEU A 489 17.05 13.95 9.40
CA LEU A 489 15.68 14.02 9.91
C LEU A 489 15.13 12.69 10.43
N GLN A 490 15.96 11.63 10.39
CA GLN A 490 15.58 10.32 10.91
C GLN A 490 15.26 10.36 12.41
N ASP A 491 16.01 11.12 13.20
CA ASP A 491 15.74 11.28 14.65
C ASP A 491 14.38 11.94 14.90
N THR A 492 13.99 12.91 14.05
CA THR A 492 12.66 13.53 14.11
C THR A 492 11.56 12.54 13.69
N ALA A 493 11.80 11.72 12.67
CA ALA A 493 10.89 10.64 12.28
C ALA A 493 10.70 9.62 13.40
N ASP A 494 11.78 9.26 14.10
CA ASP A 494 11.77 8.31 15.20
C ASP A 494 11.02 8.86 16.41
N LEU A 495 11.19 10.16 16.70
CA LEU A 495 10.40 10.86 17.72
C LEU A 495 8.89 10.87 17.42
N LEU A 496 8.52 11.05 16.14
CA LEU A 496 7.11 11.03 15.70
C LEU A 496 6.49 9.63 15.67
N THR A 497 7.32 8.58 15.64
CA THR A 497 6.87 7.18 15.58
C THR A 497 6.95 6.48 16.94
N ALA A 498 7.67 7.02 17.92
CA ALA A 498 7.70 6.53 19.29
C ALA A 498 6.31 6.66 19.95
N GLY A 499 5.68 5.52 20.27
CA GLY A 499 4.43 5.49 21.02
C GLY A 499 4.58 6.15 22.40
N GLY A 500 3.59 6.96 22.80
CA GLY A 500 3.61 7.66 24.09
C GLY A 500 4.39 8.98 24.11
N SER A 501 4.76 9.53 22.94
CA SER A 501 5.29 10.89 22.86
C SER A 501 4.27 11.91 23.37
N VAL A 502 4.72 12.85 24.20
CA VAL A 502 3.90 14.00 24.66
C VAL A 502 3.69 15.01 23.54
N LEU A 503 4.45 14.89 22.44
CA LEU A 503 4.33 15.75 21.27
C LEU A 503 3.16 15.32 20.39
N GLY A 504 2.35 16.30 19.98
CA GLY A 504 1.21 16.08 19.09
C GLY A 504 1.68 15.79 17.67
N ARG A 505 1.74 14.49 17.30
CA ARG A 505 2.12 14.02 15.95
C ARG A 505 1.30 14.68 14.84
N THR A 506 -0.02 14.71 15.00
CA THR A 506 -0.94 15.27 13.99
C THR A 506 -0.62 16.72 13.67
N GLU A 507 -0.42 17.54 14.70
CA GLU A 507 -0.08 18.95 14.55
C GLU A 507 1.28 19.13 13.84
N LEU A 508 2.28 18.30 14.18
CA LEU A 508 3.60 18.35 13.55
C LEU A 508 3.55 17.97 12.07
N VAL A 509 2.79 16.94 11.72
CA VAL A 509 2.56 16.53 10.32
C VAL A 509 1.83 17.62 9.55
N GLU A 510 0.80 18.22 10.14
CA GLU A 510 0.05 19.34 9.53
C GLU A 510 0.97 20.54 9.29
N GLY A 511 1.70 21.01 10.30
CA GLY A 511 2.60 22.13 10.09
C GLY A 511 3.72 21.83 9.08
N ALA A 512 4.18 20.58 8.95
CA ALA A 512 5.10 20.18 7.88
C ALA A 512 4.47 20.31 6.48
N TYR A 513 3.22 19.82 6.30
CA TYR A 513 2.47 20.02 5.05
C TYR A 513 2.28 21.49 4.72
N GLY A 514 1.90 22.31 5.70
CA GLY A 514 1.73 23.75 5.49
C GLY A 514 3.04 24.43 5.13
N ALA A 515 4.15 24.06 5.78
CA ALA A 515 5.47 24.59 5.46
C ALA A 515 5.87 24.29 4.02
N LEU A 516 5.65 23.04 3.56
CA LEU A 516 5.91 22.63 2.20
C LEU A 516 4.99 23.36 1.20
N LEU A 517 3.70 23.48 1.50
CA LEU A 517 2.75 24.18 0.64
C LEU A 517 3.08 25.68 0.54
N ALA A 518 3.48 26.32 1.64
CA ALA A 518 3.92 27.71 1.63
C ALA A 518 5.18 27.91 0.78
N GLU A 519 6.10 26.96 0.79
CA GLU A 519 7.29 27.02 -0.08
C GLU A 519 6.92 26.83 -1.55
N VAL A 520 6.05 25.87 -1.87
CA VAL A 520 5.49 25.73 -3.22
C VAL A 520 4.78 27.02 -3.65
N ALA A 521 4.06 27.69 -2.74
CA ALA A 521 3.42 28.97 -3.02
C ALA A 521 4.42 30.11 -3.29
N ARG A 522 5.61 30.10 -2.70
CA ARG A 522 6.70 31.03 -3.06
C ARG A 522 7.26 30.76 -4.45
N MET A 523 7.42 29.48 -4.80
CA MET A 523 7.88 29.08 -6.14
C MET A 523 6.83 29.37 -7.22
N LEU A 524 5.55 29.30 -6.85
CA LEU A 524 4.38 29.48 -7.69
C LEU A 524 3.42 30.52 -7.06
N PRO A 525 3.79 31.82 -7.09
CA PRO A 525 2.98 32.88 -6.46
C PRO A 525 1.66 33.08 -7.19
N ALA A 526 0.70 33.74 -6.53
CA ALA A 526 -0.67 33.85 -7.04
C ALA A 526 -0.79 34.65 -8.35
N ASP A 527 0.18 35.53 -8.59
CA ASP A 527 0.31 36.37 -9.79
C ASP A 527 1.24 35.77 -10.85
N ILE A 528 1.70 34.52 -10.68
CA ILE A 528 2.59 33.86 -11.63
C ILE A 528 1.95 33.76 -13.02
N THR A 529 2.71 34.12 -14.05
CA THR A 529 2.29 33.94 -15.45
C THR A 529 2.43 32.47 -15.88
N GLU A 530 1.69 32.04 -16.90
CA GLU A 530 1.79 30.67 -17.43
C GLU A 530 3.22 30.33 -17.89
N GLU A 531 3.93 31.28 -18.50
CA GLU A 531 5.31 31.09 -18.96
C GLU A 531 6.29 30.86 -17.79
N GLN A 532 6.18 31.68 -16.73
CA GLN A 532 6.99 31.52 -15.52
C GLN A 532 6.68 30.19 -14.83
N ALA A 533 5.40 29.83 -14.69
CA ALA A 533 4.99 28.57 -14.09
C ALA A 533 5.51 27.38 -14.90
N ARG A 534 5.44 27.43 -16.24
CA ARG A 534 6.02 26.40 -17.11
C ARG A 534 7.52 26.23 -16.87
N LYS A 535 8.27 27.31 -16.65
CA LYS A 535 9.71 27.25 -16.37
C LYS A 535 9.99 26.54 -15.04
N VAL A 536 9.31 26.93 -13.96
CA VAL A 536 9.45 26.30 -12.64
C VAL A 536 9.05 24.83 -12.69
N LEU A 537 7.90 24.51 -13.29
CA LEU A 537 7.38 23.14 -13.37
C LEU A 537 8.22 22.24 -14.30
N ALA A 538 8.89 22.80 -15.31
CA ALA A 538 9.78 22.04 -16.19
C ALA A 538 11.04 21.52 -15.46
N GLU A 539 11.53 22.26 -14.47
CA GLU A 539 12.60 21.80 -13.57
C GLU A 539 12.16 20.57 -12.77
N GLY A 540 10.86 20.47 -12.46
CA GLY A 540 10.30 19.41 -11.64
C GLY A 540 10.91 19.40 -10.23
N LEU A 541 10.96 18.23 -9.58
CA LEU A 541 11.67 18.10 -8.31
C LEU A 541 13.19 17.97 -8.54
N SER A 542 13.85 19.08 -8.86
CA SER A 542 15.31 19.18 -8.91
C SER A 542 15.93 19.07 -7.51
N ASP A 543 17.23 18.80 -7.40
CA ASP A 543 17.92 18.78 -6.10
C ASP A 543 17.83 20.13 -5.38
N ASN A 544 17.80 21.25 -6.11
CA ASN A 544 17.62 22.60 -5.55
C ASN A 544 16.21 22.77 -4.96
N ILE A 545 15.17 22.38 -5.72
CA ILE A 545 13.78 22.47 -5.25
C ILE A 545 13.56 21.55 -4.06
N ARG A 546 14.08 20.31 -4.12
CA ARG A 546 14.02 19.37 -2.98
C ARG A 546 14.72 19.97 -1.75
N GLY A 547 15.91 20.54 -1.93
CA GLY A 547 16.67 21.18 -0.85
C GLY A 547 15.90 22.32 -0.18
N ALA A 548 15.29 23.22 -0.96
CA ALA A 548 14.49 24.32 -0.43
C ALA A 548 13.26 23.84 0.34
N LEU A 549 12.51 22.89 -0.22
CA LEU A 549 11.36 22.27 0.44
C LEU A 549 11.75 21.60 1.77
N GLN A 550 12.85 20.86 1.74
CA GLN A 550 13.38 20.19 2.92
C GLN A 550 13.80 21.21 3.99
N GLU A 551 14.60 22.20 3.65
CA GLU A 551 15.01 23.24 4.59
C GLU A 551 13.80 23.93 5.24
N ARG A 552 12.78 24.28 4.44
CA ARG A 552 11.55 24.90 4.96
C ARG A 552 10.81 23.98 5.93
N MET A 553 10.65 22.70 5.57
CA MET A 553 9.99 21.71 6.42
C MET A 553 10.72 21.54 7.76
N VAL A 554 12.05 21.43 7.74
CA VAL A 554 12.86 21.26 8.95
C VAL A 554 12.75 22.47 9.87
N LYS A 555 12.87 23.67 9.32
CA LYS A 555 12.69 24.91 10.08
C LYS A 555 11.32 24.96 10.75
N ALA A 556 10.26 24.58 10.04
CA ALA A 556 8.91 24.55 10.59
C ALA A 556 8.76 23.48 11.69
N LEU A 557 9.30 22.28 11.50
CA LEU A 557 9.26 21.22 12.51
C LEU A 557 9.96 21.64 13.80
N HIS A 558 11.12 22.31 13.73
CA HIS A 558 11.77 22.88 14.92
C HIS A 558 10.86 23.91 15.63
N GLN A 559 10.23 24.83 14.90
CA GLN A 559 9.26 25.77 15.48
C GLN A 559 8.11 25.05 16.16
N GLY A 560 7.60 23.98 15.56
CA GLY A 560 6.51 23.17 16.11
C GLY A 560 6.90 22.45 17.39
N ILE A 561 8.10 21.84 17.42
CA ILE A 561 8.66 21.19 18.61
C ILE A 561 8.83 22.21 19.74
N ASP A 562 9.41 23.39 19.46
CA ASP A 562 9.58 24.47 20.45
C ASP A 562 8.23 24.99 20.97
N ALA A 563 7.24 25.14 20.09
CA ALA A 563 5.89 25.57 20.45
C ALA A 563 5.17 24.54 21.33
N GLN A 564 5.34 23.25 21.08
CA GLN A 564 4.79 22.19 21.92
C GLN A 564 5.54 22.08 23.26
N ALA A 565 6.86 22.14 23.26
CA ALA A 565 7.67 22.14 24.48
C ALA A 565 7.31 23.32 25.41
N THR A 566 7.10 24.50 24.85
CA THR A 566 6.66 25.69 25.60
C THR A 566 5.29 25.49 26.23
N ARG A 567 4.32 24.91 25.48
CA ARG A 567 2.99 24.58 26.00
C ARG A 567 3.05 23.60 27.17
N LEU A 568 3.90 22.57 27.06
CA LEU A 568 4.10 21.57 28.12
C LEU A 568 4.69 22.20 29.38
N LYS A 569 5.69 23.08 29.23
CA LYS A 569 6.27 23.81 30.35
C LYS A 569 5.24 24.69 31.07
N ILE A 570 4.43 25.45 30.32
CA ILE A 570 3.36 26.28 30.89
C ILE A 570 2.34 25.41 31.62
N GLY A 571 1.94 24.27 31.04
CA GLY A 571 1.02 23.32 31.67
C GLY A 571 1.58 22.76 32.98
N LEU A 572 2.86 22.41 33.01
CA LEU A 572 3.55 21.93 34.21
C LEU A 572 3.61 23.02 35.31
N ASP A 573 3.99 24.25 34.95
CA ASP A 573 4.05 25.38 35.87
C ASP A 573 2.66 25.69 36.47
N PHE A 574 1.61 25.61 35.65
CA PHE A 574 0.23 25.77 36.09
C PHE A 574 -0.21 24.66 37.05
N ALA A 575 0.07 23.40 36.71
CA ALA A 575 -0.23 22.26 37.59
C ALA A 575 0.49 22.36 38.94
N GLN A 576 1.75 22.79 38.95
CA GLN A 576 2.51 23.03 40.18
C GLN A 576 1.91 24.15 41.04
N ARG A 577 1.40 25.24 40.42
CA ARG A 577 0.71 26.31 41.14
C ARG A 577 -0.56 25.81 41.82
N ILE A 578 -1.41 25.08 41.09
CA ILE A 578 -2.62 24.48 41.65
C ILE A 578 -2.29 23.51 42.79
N GLY A 579 -1.29 22.64 42.61
CA GLY A 579 -0.87 21.69 43.63
C GLY A 579 -0.37 22.34 44.93
N ARG A 580 0.15 23.58 44.87
CA ARG A 580 0.48 24.38 46.06
C ARG A 580 -0.73 25.06 46.70
N THR A 581 -1.78 25.32 45.93
CA THR A 581 -3.03 25.92 46.43
C THR A 581 -3.97 24.88 47.05
N LEU A 582 -3.87 23.62 46.62
CA LEU A 582 -4.66 22.49 47.13
C LEU A 582 -4.02 21.76 48.33
N ARG A 583 -2.76 22.07 48.66
CA ARG A 583 -2.10 21.68 49.92
C ARG A 583 -2.25 22.81 50.92
#